data_AF-A0A317I543-F1
#
_entry.id   AF-A0A317I543-F1
#
_cell.length_a   1.000
_cell.length_b   1.000
_cell.length_c   1.000
_cell.angle_alpha   90.00
_cell.angle_beta   90.00
_cell.angle_gamma   90.00
#
_symmetry.space_group_name_H-M   'P 1'
#
loop_
_entity.id
_entity.type
_entity.pdbx_description
1 polymer ?
#
loop_
_entity_poly.entity_id
_entity_poly.type
_entity_poly.pdbx_seq_one_letter_code
_entity_poly.pdbx_strand_id
1 'polypeptide(L)'
;MSVTTSVVEQGSVCTLKLSEAPALYGLKLGMTIEQILDLFPGSKEDAELHSVLLASPGRFGNSTFLITPSKYKSATDYAGISRVSISLLDERVSNFTIHFNGPLWPDVDKFIAKFGEGKELPPPDQWEAYAGMETQMKTLTCLGFSIRVFAGGEDGSLNYVLVQDLEADKKLRERRKKAREQPVTNH
;
A
#
# COMPACT_ATOMS: atom_id res chain seq x y z
N MET A 1 43.23 22.19 6.66
CA MET A 1 42.74 21.02 5.89
C MET A 1 41.29 20.83 6.28
N SER A 2 40.37 21.36 5.49
CA SER A 2 38.93 21.26 5.76
C SER A 2 38.34 20.26 4.78
N VAL A 3 37.89 19.13 5.31
CA VAL A 3 37.13 18.14 4.55
C VAL A 3 35.70 18.65 4.46
N THR A 4 35.30 19.10 3.28
CA THR A 4 33.90 19.40 2.98
C THR A 4 33.19 18.09 2.71
N THR A 5 32.41 17.63 3.67
CA THR A 5 31.51 16.49 3.50
C THR A 5 30.35 16.93 2.60
N SER A 6 30.40 16.56 1.33
CA SER A 6 29.25 16.67 0.44
C SER A 6 28.18 15.67 0.90
N VAL A 7 27.12 16.18 1.52
CA VAL A 7 25.87 15.43 1.68
C VAL A 7 25.35 15.19 0.27
N VAL A 8 25.50 13.97 -0.23
CA VAL A 8 24.77 13.53 -1.42
C VAL A 8 23.31 13.43 -1.00
N GLU A 9 22.55 14.47 -1.33
CA GLU A 9 21.11 14.41 -1.41
C GLU A 9 20.80 13.33 -2.45
N GLN A 10 20.57 12.08 -2.00
CA GLN A 10 20.11 10.99 -2.85
C GLN A 10 18.74 11.38 -3.38
N GLY A 11 18.73 12.04 -4.54
CA GLY A 11 17.53 12.49 -5.21
C GLY A 11 16.59 11.32 -5.39
N SER A 12 15.37 11.45 -4.86
CA SER A 12 14.30 10.48 -5.10
C SER A 12 14.13 10.32 -6.61
N VAL A 13 14.39 9.12 -7.13
CA VAL A 13 14.36 8.86 -8.57
C VAL A 13 12.96 9.04 -9.16
N CYS A 14 11.92 8.90 -8.33
CA CYS A 14 10.54 9.18 -8.73
C CYS A 14 10.11 10.60 -8.40
N THR A 15 9.69 11.35 -9.42
CA THR A 15 9.19 12.74 -9.30
C THR A 15 7.67 12.84 -9.23
N LEU A 16 6.95 11.73 -9.30
CA LEU A 16 5.49 11.70 -9.24
C LEU A 16 4.98 12.18 -7.89
N LYS A 17 3.90 12.95 -7.89
CA LYS A 17 3.22 13.43 -6.69
C LYS A 17 2.17 12.43 -6.21
N LEU A 18 1.72 12.59 -4.97
CA LEU A 18 0.61 11.80 -4.41
C LEU A 18 -0.64 11.76 -5.30
N SER A 19 -0.98 12.88 -5.97
CA SER A 19 -2.11 12.94 -6.91
C SER A 19 -1.92 12.09 -8.18
N GLU A 20 -0.68 11.72 -8.48
CA GLU A 20 -0.25 10.90 -9.62
C GLU A 20 0.03 9.45 -9.20
N ALA A 21 -0.19 9.10 -7.92
CA ALA A 21 -0.07 7.72 -7.46
C ALA A 21 -0.99 6.79 -8.29
N PRO A 22 -0.50 5.62 -8.72
CA PRO A 22 -1.24 4.78 -9.65
C PRO A 22 -2.51 4.23 -9.01
N ALA A 23 -3.58 4.19 -9.79
CA ALA A 23 -4.78 3.44 -9.45
C ALA A 23 -4.54 1.96 -9.73
N LEU A 24 -4.77 1.09 -8.76
CA LEU A 24 -4.66 -0.36 -8.95
C LEU A 24 -6.05 -0.97 -8.87
N TYR A 25 -6.55 -1.49 -9.99
CA TYR A 25 -7.93 -2.02 -10.09
C TYR A 25 -8.99 -1.02 -9.61
N GLY A 26 -8.80 0.25 -9.95
CA GLY A 26 -9.64 1.38 -9.53
C GLY A 26 -9.31 1.94 -8.14
N LEU A 27 -8.61 1.20 -7.28
CA LEU A 27 -8.29 1.62 -5.91
C LEU A 27 -7.20 2.69 -5.91
N LYS A 28 -7.42 3.76 -5.14
CA LYS A 28 -6.52 4.93 -5.02
C LYS A 28 -6.34 5.36 -3.56
N LEU A 29 -5.19 5.96 -3.27
CA LEU A 29 -4.97 6.68 -2.01
C LEU A 29 -5.98 7.83 -1.88
N GLY A 30 -6.39 8.14 -0.65
CA GLY A 30 -7.34 9.22 -0.35
C GLY A 30 -8.82 8.90 -0.57
N MET A 31 -9.15 7.73 -1.15
CA MET A 31 -10.53 7.28 -1.33
C MET A 31 -11.28 7.16 0.00
N THR A 32 -12.60 7.38 -0.04
CA THR A 32 -13.51 7.09 1.09
C THR A 32 -13.95 5.63 1.05
N ILE A 33 -14.54 5.15 2.15
CA ILE A 33 -15.15 3.81 2.22
C ILE A 33 -16.18 3.61 1.10
N GLU A 34 -17.06 4.58 0.88
CA GLU A 34 -18.11 4.49 -0.16
C GLU A 34 -17.52 4.27 -1.55
N GLN A 35 -16.49 5.04 -1.90
CA GLN A 35 -15.79 4.91 -3.18
C GLN A 35 -15.14 3.53 -3.36
N ILE A 36 -14.65 2.93 -2.27
CA ILE A 36 -14.07 1.58 -2.30
C ILE A 36 -15.16 0.54 -2.51
N LEU A 37 -16.27 0.62 -1.78
CA LEU A 37 -17.36 -0.34 -1.89
C LEU A 37 -17.99 -0.36 -3.29
N ASP A 38 -17.99 0.78 -3.97
CA ASP A 38 -18.44 0.88 -5.37
C ASP A 38 -17.53 0.12 -6.36
N LEU A 39 -16.25 -0.11 -6.02
CA LEU A 39 -15.35 -0.93 -6.83
C LEU A 39 -15.66 -2.43 -6.71
N PHE A 40 -16.23 -2.87 -5.59
CA PHE A 40 -16.46 -4.30 -5.34
C PHE A 40 -17.98 -4.60 -5.24
N PRO A 41 -18.68 -4.79 -6.36
CA PRO A 41 -20.11 -5.15 -6.38
C PRO A 41 -20.44 -6.36 -5.52
N GLY A 42 -21.31 -6.19 -4.52
CA GLY A 42 -21.64 -7.22 -3.53
C GLY A 42 -20.97 -7.03 -2.16
N SER A 43 -20.02 -6.09 -2.05
CA SER A 43 -19.34 -5.80 -0.79
C SER A 43 -20.22 -5.03 0.22
N LYS A 44 -21.23 -4.29 -0.25
CA LYS A 44 -22.15 -3.54 0.62
C LYS A 44 -23.06 -4.48 1.42
N GLU A 45 -23.32 -5.66 0.89
CA GLU A 45 -24.15 -6.70 1.50
C GLU A 45 -23.34 -7.68 2.36
N ASP A 46 -22.00 -7.55 2.39
CA ASP A 46 -21.12 -8.40 3.18
C ASP A 46 -21.22 -8.02 4.67
N ALA A 47 -21.87 -8.88 5.46
CA ALA A 47 -22.08 -8.65 6.88
C ALA A 47 -20.77 -8.56 7.69
N GLU A 48 -19.73 -9.29 7.28
CA GLU A 48 -18.42 -9.26 7.94
C GLU A 48 -17.76 -7.89 7.69
N LEU A 49 -17.74 -7.45 6.43
CA LEU A 49 -17.21 -6.15 6.07
C LEU A 49 -17.99 -5.01 6.73
N HIS A 50 -19.32 -5.07 6.70
CA HIS A 50 -20.18 -4.06 7.32
C HIS A 50 -19.93 -3.93 8.82
N SER A 51 -19.75 -5.05 9.54
CA SER A 51 -19.40 -5.03 10.96
C SER A 51 -18.08 -4.31 11.23
N VAL A 52 -17.06 -4.54 10.39
CA VAL A 52 -15.76 -3.87 10.51
C VAL A 52 -15.87 -2.37 10.18
N LEU A 53 -16.68 -1.98 9.19
CA LEU A 53 -16.87 -0.58 8.81
C LEU A 53 -17.68 0.23 9.82
N LEU A 54 -18.59 -0.41 10.56
CA LEU A 54 -19.32 0.22 11.67
C LEU A 54 -18.49 0.39 12.94
N ALA A 55 -17.41 -0.38 13.08
CA ALA A 55 -16.53 -0.24 14.24
C ALA A 55 -15.89 1.15 14.25
N SER A 56 -15.86 1.79 15.42
CA SER A 56 -15.19 3.09 15.55
C SER A 56 -13.71 2.96 15.14
N PRO A 57 -13.16 3.97 14.43
CA PRO A 57 -11.73 4.00 14.17
C PRO A 57 -10.95 3.83 15.47
N GLY A 58 -9.77 3.19 15.38
CA GLY A 58 -8.87 3.09 16.52
C GLY A 58 -8.54 4.47 17.08
N ARG A 59 -8.05 4.52 18.32
CA ARG A 59 -7.77 5.78 19.06
C ARG A 59 -6.90 6.82 18.34
N PHE A 60 -6.24 6.44 17.24
CA PHE A 60 -5.43 7.32 16.40
C PHE A 60 -6.07 7.66 15.05
N GLY A 61 -7.37 7.43 14.90
CA GLY A 61 -8.12 7.65 13.66
C GLY A 61 -7.85 6.61 12.58
N ASN A 62 -7.22 5.47 12.91
CA ASN A 62 -6.88 4.43 11.93
C ASN A 62 -7.85 3.25 12.01
N SER A 63 -8.22 2.70 10.86
CA SER A 63 -8.98 1.45 10.75
C SER A 63 -8.41 0.61 9.60
N THR A 64 -8.66 -0.70 9.63
CA THR A 64 -8.20 -1.62 8.59
C THR A 64 -9.30 -2.63 8.32
N PHE A 65 -9.52 -2.96 7.06
CA PHE A 65 -10.44 -4.02 6.64
C PHE A 65 -9.89 -4.76 5.43
N LEU A 66 -10.48 -5.92 5.16
CA LEU A 66 -10.09 -6.83 4.08
C LEU A 66 -11.25 -7.00 3.11
N ILE A 67 -10.90 -7.03 1.83
CA ILE A 67 -11.80 -7.39 0.73
C ILE A 67 -11.22 -8.66 0.10
N THR A 68 -12.03 -9.69 -0.01
CA THR A 68 -11.67 -10.93 -0.70
C THR A 68 -12.50 -11.02 -1.98
N PRO A 69 -11.96 -10.61 -3.15
CA PRO A 69 -12.77 -10.45 -4.36
C PRO A 69 -13.55 -11.70 -4.78
N SER A 70 -13.03 -12.90 -4.48
CA SER A 70 -13.71 -14.16 -4.76
C SER A 70 -15.04 -14.36 -4.02
N LYS A 71 -15.33 -13.57 -2.98
CA LYS A 71 -16.64 -13.55 -2.31
C LYS A 71 -17.72 -12.81 -3.12
N TYR A 72 -17.34 -12.03 -4.12
CA TYR A 72 -18.23 -11.07 -4.78
C TYR A 72 -18.51 -11.45 -6.24
N LYS A 73 -19.61 -10.93 -6.79
CA LYS A 73 -20.11 -11.34 -8.12
C LYS A 73 -19.18 -10.92 -9.27
N SER A 74 -18.36 -9.89 -9.09
CA SER A 74 -17.40 -9.38 -10.07
C SER A 74 -16.01 -10.04 -9.98
N ALA A 75 -15.89 -11.22 -9.36
CA ALA A 75 -14.60 -11.90 -9.16
C ALA A 75 -13.75 -12.07 -10.43
N THR A 76 -14.37 -12.08 -11.62
CA THR A 76 -13.67 -12.12 -12.92
C THR A 76 -12.79 -10.89 -13.18
N ASP A 77 -13.24 -9.70 -12.78
CA ASP A 77 -12.49 -8.44 -12.97
C ASP A 77 -11.27 -8.34 -12.04
N TYR A 78 -11.26 -9.20 -11.01
CA TYR A 78 -10.22 -9.31 -10.00
C TYR A 78 -9.52 -10.68 -10.05
N ALA A 79 -9.56 -11.34 -11.21
CA ALA A 79 -8.89 -12.62 -11.41
C ALA A 79 -7.39 -12.53 -11.03
N GLY A 80 -6.93 -13.51 -10.26
CA GLY A 80 -5.55 -13.57 -9.76
C GLY A 80 -5.32 -12.80 -8.46
N ILE A 81 -6.26 -11.98 -7.98
CA ILE A 81 -6.17 -11.31 -6.66
C ILE A 81 -6.72 -12.25 -5.59
N SER A 82 -5.93 -12.48 -4.54
CA SER A 82 -6.32 -13.31 -3.40
C SER A 82 -7.05 -12.52 -2.33
N ARG A 83 -6.54 -11.32 -2.01
CA ARG A 83 -7.13 -10.40 -1.04
C ARG A 83 -6.60 -8.99 -1.26
N VAL A 84 -7.39 -8.01 -0.82
CA VAL A 84 -7.01 -6.60 -0.74
C VAL A 84 -7.12 -6.16 0.71
N SER A 85 -6.02 -5.69 1.29
CA SER A 85 -5.98 -5.09 2.62
C SER A 85 -5.98 -3.58 2.49
N ILE A 86 -6.86 -2.90 3.22
CA ILE A 86 -7.03 -1.45 3.13
C ILE A 86 -6.92 -0.87 4.51
N SER A 87 -6.06 0.14 4.66
CA SER A 87 -5.95 0.91 5.90
C SER A 87 -6.39 2.34 5.67
N LEU A 88 -7.29 2.82 6.53
CA LEU A 88 -7.72 4.21 6.54
C LEU A 88 -6.99 4.98 7.64
N LEU A 89 -6.82 6.28 7.39
CA LEU A 89 -6.51 7.27 8.42
C LEU A 89 -7.47 8.44 8.23
N ASP A 90 -8.19 8.81 9.28
CA ASP A 90 -9.21 9.87 9.25
C ASP A 90 -10.20 9.65 8.07
N GLU A 91 -10.72 8.42 7.97
CA GLU A 91 -11.73 7.97 7.00
C GLU A 91 -11.29 7.94 5.52
N ARG A 92 -10.00 8.18 5.25
CA ARG A 92 -9.42 8.14 3.91
C ARG A 92 -8.38 7.05 3.77
N VAL A 93 -8.29 6.42 2.60
CA VAL A 93 -7.27 5.40 2.31
C VAL A 93 -5.87 5.99 2.49
N SER A 94 -5.15 5.45 3.48
CA SER A 94 -3.76 5.80 3.80
C SER A 94 -2.77 4.80 3.20
N ASN A 95 -3.19 3.53 3.05
CA ASN A 95 -2.46 2.54 2.29
C ASN A 95 -3.39 1.39 1.90
N PHE A 96 -2.98 0.64 0.89
CA PHE A 96 -3.61 -0.62 0.54
C PHE A 96 -2.58 -1.61 -0.02
N THR A 97 -2.85 -2.90 0.21
CA THR A 97 -2.04 -4.01 -0.30
C THR A 97 -2.91 -4.93 -1.13
N ILE A 98 -2.51 -5.18 -2.38
CA ILE A 98 -3.12 -6.19 -3.24
C ILE A 98 -2.23 -7.43 -3.18
N HIS A 99 -2.80 -8.55 -2.75
CA HIS A 99 -2.14 -9.84 -2.74
C HIS A 99 -2.60 -10.67 -3.94
N PHE A 100 -1.68 -11.44 -4.54
CA PHE A 100 -1.94 -12.22 -5.74
C PHE A 100 -1.79 -13.73 -5.47
N ASN A 101 -2.47 -14.56 -6.25
CA ASN A 101 -2.39 -16.04 -6.20
C ASN A 101 -1.28 -16.60 -7.12
N GLY A 102 -0.22 -15.83 -7.39
CA GLY A 102 0.79 -16.13 -8.41
C GLY A 102 0.78 -15.12 -9.57
N PRO A 103 1.48 -15.40 -10.68
CA PRO A 103 2.37 -16.54 -10.88
C PRO A 103 3.64 -16.43 -10.02
N LEU A 104 4.43 -17.50 -9.95
CA LEU A 104 5.79 -17.41 -9.43
C LEU A 104 6.62 -16.48 -10.35
N TRP A 105 7.21 -15.45 -9.76
CA TRP A 105 8.15 -14.59 -10.46
C TRP A 105 9.58 -15.06 -10.22
N PRO A 106 10.44 -15.10 -11.26
CA PRO A 106 11.85 -15.43 -11.09
C PRO A 106 12.59 -14.48 -10.13
N ASP A 107 12.22 -13.21 -10.18
CA ASP A 107 12.69 -12.14 -9.31
C ASP A 107 11.67 -10.99 -9.29
N VAL A 108 11.86 -10.06 -8.35
CA VAL A 108 11.00 -8.89 -8.17
C VAL A 108 11.06 -7.90 -9.34
N ASP A 109 12.13 -7.89 -10.14
CA ASP A 109 12.27 -6.98 -11.29
C ASP A 109 11.35 -7.38 -12.43
N LYS A 110 11.17 -8.68 -12.67
CA LYS A 110 10.15 -9.19 -13.60
C LYS A 110 8.74 -8.82 -13.15
N PHE A 111 8.48 -8.92 -11.84
CA PHE A 111 7.18 -8.52 -11.31
C PHE A 111 6.95 -7.00 -11.47
N ILE A 112 7.93 -6.16 -11.11
CA ILE A 112 7.85 -4.71 -11.29
C ILE A 112 7.67 -4.34 -12.75
N ALA A 113 8.42 -4.96 -13.67
CA ALA A 113 8.30 -4.68 -15.10
C ALA A 113 6.88 -4.98 -15.59
N LYS A 114 6.29 -6.13 -15.20
CA LYS A 114 4.90 -6.46 -15.55
C LYS A 114 3.90 -5.50 -14.91
N PHE A 115 4.09 -5.23 -13.62
CA PHE A 115 3.24 -4.32 -12.85
C PHE A 115 3.26 -2.90 -13.44
N GLY A 116 4.40 -2.42 -13.91
CA GLY A 116 4.60 -1.11 -14.52
C GLY A 116 4.06 -0.97 -15.94
N GLU A 117 3.65 -2.06 -16.60
CA GLU A 117 3.07 -1.97 -17.95
C GLU A 117 1.86 -1.03 -17.98
N GLY A 118 1.88 -0.09 -18.93
CA GLY A 118 0.85 0.93 -19.11
C GLY A 118 0.80 2.00 -18.02
N LYS A 119 1.82 2.08 -17.15
CA LYS A 119 1.92 3.09 -16.09
C LYS A 119 3.18 3.91 -16.30
N GLU A 120 3.13 5.17 -15.88
CA GLU A 120 4.28 6.09 -15.93
C GLU A 120 5.20 5.87 -14.72
N LEU A 121 5.53 4.62 -14.41
CA LEU A 121 6.40 4.26 -13.30
C LEU A 121 7.85 4.10 -13.77
N PRO A 122 8.84 4.55 -12.97
CA PRO A 122 10.25 4.23 -13.17
C PRO A 122 10.52 2.73 -13.39
N PRO A 123 11.52 2.38 -14.23
CA PRO A 123 11.92 0.99 -14.46
C PRO A 123 12.52 0.32 -13.20
N PRO A 124 12.55 -1.02 -13.10
CA PRO A 124 12.93 -1.74 -11.88
C PRO A 124 14.33 -1.46 -11.31
N ASP A 125 15.28 -1.03 -12.14
CA ASP A 125 16.64 -0.66 -11.75
C ASP A 125 16.70 0.67 -10.98
N GLN A 126 15.63 1.46 -11.03
CA GLN A 126 15.46 2.71 -10.27
C GLN A 126 14.73 2.53 -8.94
N TRP A 127 14.35 1.29 -8.60
CA TRP A 127 13.69 0.96 -7.34
C TRP A 127 14.71 0.49 -6.31
N GLU A 128 14.50 0.87 -5.05
CA GLU A 128 15.38 0.51 -3.95
C GLU A 128 15.13 -0.92 -3.51
N ALA A 129 16.15 -1.78 -3.62
CA ALA A 129 16.12 -3.13 -3.08
C ALA A 129 16.07 -3.12 -1.55
N TYR A 130 15.27 -4.01 -0.98
CA TYR A 130 15.29 -4.23 0.46
C TYR A 130 16.53 -5.08 0.82
N ALA A 131 17.35 -4.60 1.75
CA ALA A 131 18.57 -5.28 2.17
C ALA A 131 18.27 -6.71 2.70
N GLY A 132 18.93 -7.71 2.12
CA GLY A 132 18.70 -9.13 2.41
C GLY A 132 17.50 -9.76 1.71
N MET A 133 16.80 -9.02 0.85
CA MET A 133 15.68 -9.49 0.01
C MET A 133 15.76 -8.89 -1.40
N GLU A 134 16.97 -8.69 -1.93
CA GLU A 134 17.20 -7.91 -3.14
C GLU A 134 16.48 -8.49 -4.38
N THR A 135 16.31 -9.81 -4.42
CA THR A 135 15.60 -10.52 -5.50
C THR A 135 14.10 -10.63 -5.28
N GLN A 136 13.60 -10.28 -4.09
CA GLN A 136 12.22 -10.52 -3.67
C GLN A 136 11.46 -9.24 -3.40
N MET A 137 12.12 -8.16 -2.98
CA MET A 137 11.45 -6.95 -2.52
C MET A 137 12.16 -5.69 -3.00
N LYS A 138 11.37 -4.79 -3.57
CA LYS A 138 11.81 -3.46 -3.99
C LYS A 138 10.76 -2.41 -3.65
N THR A 139 11.22 -1.20 -3.36
CA THR A 139 10.38 -0.05 -3.04
C THR A 139 10.72 1.13 -3.96
N LEU A 140 9.70 1.75 -4.54
CA LEU A 140 9.79 3.05 -5.18
C LEU A 140 9.26 4.11 -4.24
N THR A 141 10.06 5.13 -3.95
CA THR A 141 9.65 6.28 -3.14
C THR A 141 9.49 7.50 -4.06
N CYS A 142 8.29 8.05 -4.09
CA CYS A 142 7.90 9.22 -4.87
C CYS A 142 7.56 10.41 -3.94
N LEU A 143 7.13 11.53 -4.52
CA LEU A 143 6.76 12.72 -3.75
C LEU A 143 5.40 12.52 -3.05
N GLY A 144 5.45 12.04 -1.81
CA GLY A 144 4.28 11.88 -0.93
C GLY A 144 3.67 10.49 -0.91
N PHE A 145 4.15 9.55 -1.72
CA PHE A 145 3.73 8.15 -1.67
C PHE A 145 4.88 7.19 -1.94
N SER A 146 4.69 5.92 -1.60
CA SER A 146 5.58 4.84 -1.98
C SER A 146 4.83 3.65 -2.54
N ILE A 147 5.52 2.85 -3.36
CA ILE A 147 5.06 1.56 -3.85
C ILE A 147 6.09 0.52 -3.43
N ARG A 148 5.64 -0.55 -2.79
CA ARG A 148 6.46 -1.72 -2.50
C ARG A 148 5.93 -2.92 -3.25
N VAL A 149 6.80 -3.61 -3.95
CA VAL A 149 6.50 -4.86 -4.64
C VAL A 149 7.28 -5.98 -3.97
N PHE A 150 6.58 -7.10 -3.74
CA PHE A 150 7.18 -8.31 -3.23
C PHE A 150 6.82 -9.50 -4.11
N ALA A 151 7.83 -10.25 -4.53
CA ALA A 151 7.74 -11.50 -5.25
C ALA A 151 8.22 -12.64 -4.34
N GLY A 152 7.34 -13.57 -3.98
CA GLY A 152 7.73 -14.67 -3.10
C GLY A 152 6.60 -15.65 -2.75
N GLY A 153 6.94 -16.62 -1.91
CA GLY A 153 6.08 -17.76 -1.60
C GLY A 153 6.16 -18.87 -2.65
N GLU A 154 5.78 -20.08 -2.25
CA GLU A 154 5.60 -21.18 -3.20
C GLU A 154 4.55 -20.78 -4.24
N ASP A 155 4.86 -21.01 -5.51
CA ASP A 155 4.04 -20.62 -6.67
C ASP A 155 3.66 -19.12 -6.76
N GLY A 156 4.35 -18.23 -6.03
CA GLY A 156 4.04 -16.81 -5.97
C GLY A 156 2.84 -16.47 -5.07
N SER A 157 2.46 -17.39 -4.17
CA SER A 157 1.33 -17.23 -3.24
C SER A 157 1.44 -16.06 -2.26
N LEU A 158 2.63 -15.47 -2.11
CA LEU A 158 2.86 -14.31 -1.24
C LEU A 158 3.09 -13.02 -2.02
N ASN A 159 2.98 -13.03 -3.35
CA ASN A 159 3.14 -11.85 -4.18
C ASN A 159 2.22 -10.72 -3.71
N TYR A 160 2.75 -9.51 -3.57
CA TYR A 160 1.93 -8.35 -3.27
C TYR A 160 2.48 -7.05 -3.85
N VAL A 161 1.57 -6.09 -3.99
CA VAL A 161 1.88 -4.68 -4.20
C VAL A 161 1.23 -3.86 -3.10
N LEU A 162 2.03 -3.08 -2.38
CA LEU A 162 1.59 -2.11 -1.36
C LEU A 162 1.76 -0.70 -1.93
N VAL A 163 0.72 0.11 -1.86
CA VAL A 163 0.76 1.55 -2.16
C VAL A 163 0.43 2.31 -0.89
N GLN A 164 1.25 3.30 -0.53
CA GLN A 164 1.19 3.97 0.77
C GLN A 164 1.35 5.48 0.65
N ASP A 165 0.48 6.23 1.33
CA ASP A 165 0.59 7.67 1.56
C ASP A 165 1.60 7.93 2.69
N LEU A 166 2.68 8.66 2.37
CA LEU A 166 3.78 8.92 3.30
C LEU A 166 3.43 9.97 4.35
N GLU A 167 2.55 10.92 4.03
CA GLU A 167 2.10 11.94 4.98
C GLU A 167 1.15 11.34 6.01
N ALA A 168 0.18 10.53 5.54
CA ALA A 168 -0.73 9.81 6.42
C ALA A 168 0.04 8.88 7.36
N ASP A 169 1.01 8.13 6.83
CA ASP A 169 1.84 7.26 7.66
C ASP A 169 2.67 8.04 8.69
N LYS A 170 3.30 9.15 8.30
CA LYS A 170 4.00 10.05 9.24
C LYS A 170 3.06 10.53 10.34
N LYS A 171 1.87 11.03 9.98
CA LYS A 171 0.85 11.50 10.91
C LYS A 171 0.45 10.44 11.92
N LEU A 172 0.24 9.19 11.47
CA LEU A 172 -0.09 8.06 12.35
C LEU A 172 1.07 7.73 13.30
N ARG A 173 2.33 7.71 12.81
CA ARG A 173 3.52 7.52 13.66
C ARG A 173 3.64 8.61 14.73
N GLU A 174 3.41 9.87 14.36
CA GLU A 174 3.46 10.99 15.30
C GLU A 174 2.37 10.92 16.38
N ARG A 175 1.12 10.58 16.01
CA ARG A 175 0.03 10.35 16.97
C ARG A 175 0.39 9.25 17.97
N ARG A 176 0.96 8.14 17.47
CA ARG A 176 1.43 7.02 18.31
C ARG A 176 2.57 7.43 19.24
N LYS A 177 3.51 8.23 18.76
CA LYS A 177 4.64 8.74 19.57
C LYS A 177 4.13 9.66 20.69
N LYS A 178 3.30 10.65 20.38
CA LYS A 178 2.73 11.59 21.38
C LYS A 178 1.99 10.86 22.49
N ALA A 179 1.21 9.83 22.16
CA ALA A 179 0.48 9.04 23.16
C ALA A 179 1.37 8.12 24.03
N ARG A 180 2.60 7.83 23.61
CA ARG A 180 3.59 7.12 24.45
C ARG A 180 4.34 8.06 25.39
N GLU A 181 4.51 9.31 24.98
CA GLU A 181 5.24 10.35 25.73
C GLU A 181 4.35 11.08 26.74
N GLN A 182 3.02 11.02 26.58
CA GLN A 182 2.09 11.51 27.59
C GLN A 182 1.92 10.47 28.71
N PRO A 183 2.33 10.76 29.95
CA PRO A 183 2.03 9.87 31.07
C PRO A 183 0.52 9.77 31.22
N VAL A 184 0.02 8.57 31.46
CA VAL A 184 -1.38 8.34 31.85
C VAL A 184 -1.59 9.08 33.17
N THR A 185 -2.09 10.31 33.12
CA THR A 185 -2.60 10.99 34.30
C THR A 185 -3.89 10.31 34.68
N ASN A 186 -3.81 9.35 35.61
CA ASN A 186 -4.98 8.85 36.31
C ASN A 186 -5.61 10.04 37.04
N HIS A 187 -6.82 10.42 36.63
CA HIS A 187 -7.73 11.24 37.43
C HIS A 187 -8.71 10.31 38.14
#